data_AF-A0A2E0N0P1-F1
#
_entry.id   AF-A0A2E0N0P1-F1
#
_cell.length_a   1.000
_cell.length_b   1.000
_cell.length_c   1.000
_cell.angle_alpha   90.00
_cell.angle_beta   90.00
_cell.angle_gamma   90.00
#
_symmetry.space_group_name_H-M   'P 1'
#
loop_
_entity.id
_entity.type
_entity.pdbx_description
1 polymer ?
#
loop_
_entity_poly.entity_id
_entity_poly.type
_entity_poly.pdbx_seq_one_letter_code
_entity_poly.pdbx_strand_id
1 'polypeptide(L)'
;RPNQPLTACLDGSVGKAIVQLNQMKSDVITFHCYEGFKLKSAIEKHLKLNRPVICTEYMAREFGTTFEFSLPIFKNYRVGCYNWGLVAGKSQTHFGWSTIADLQKLKKGGKFLNSGDPIPEPEKWFHDIFRVDGSAYDDGEVSFIKMITKQT
;
A
#
# COMPACT_ATOMS: atom_id res chain seq x y z
N ARG A 1 14.80 1.85 29.00
CA ARG A 1 15.15 1.55 27.59
C ARG A 1 14.13 0.54 27.08
N PRO A 2 13.56 0.71 25.87
CA PRO A 2 12.68 -0.30 25.28
C PRO A 2 13.46 -1.61 25.09
N ASN A 3 12.81 -2.74 25.35
CA ASN A 3 13.39 -4.08 25.23
C ASN A 3 13.03 -4.78 23.91
N GLN A 4 12.09 -4.23 23.14
CA GLN A 4 11.60 -4.72 21.86
C GLN A 4 10.97 -3.59 21.02
N PRO A 5 10.77 -3.76 19.70
CA PRO A 5 10.15 -2.73 18.87
C PRO A 5 8.64 -2.65 19.11
N LEU A 6 8.07 -1.45 18.95
CA LEU A 6 6.61 -1.26 18.94
C LEU A 6 5.95 -2.09 17.82
N THR A 7 6.57 -2.12 16.64
CA THR A 7 6.13 -2.95 15.52
C THR A 7 7.29 -3.27 14.58
N ALA A 8 7.24 -4.45 13.96
CA ALA A 8 8.00 -4.82 12.78
C ALA A 8 7.09 -5.64 11.85
N CYS A 9 7.12 -5.38 10.55
CA CYS A 9 6.18 -5.99 9.60
C CYS A 9 6.32 -7.51 9.54
N LEU A 10 5.19 -8.23 9.64
CA LEU A 10 5.14 -9.69 9.51
C LEU A 10 5.14 -10.07 8.03
N ASP A 11 3.96 -10.02 7.41
CA ASP A 11 3.79 -10.38 6.00
C ASP A 11 4.29 -9.20 5.15
N GLY A 12 5.55 -9.28 4.74
CA GLY A 12 6.35 -8.19 4.15
C GLY A 12 7.84 -8.34 4.49
N SER A 13 8.15 -9.06 5.56
CA SER A 13 9.51 -9.51 5.89
C SER A 13 9.89 -10.78 5.12
N VAL A 14 11.20 -10.97 4.93
CA VAL A 14 11.75 -12.15 4.25
C VAL A 14 12.31 -13.13 5.28
N GLY A 15 11.79 -14.36 5.29
CA GLY A 15 12.30 -15.47 6.09
C GLY A 15 11.47 -15.83 7.33
N LYS A 16 11.23 -17.13 7.54
CA LYS A 16 10.33 -17.65 8.60
C LYS A 16 10.74 -17.22 10.02
N ALA A 17 12.04 -17.26 10.32
CA ALA A 17 12.55 -16.88 11.63
C ALA A 17 12.31 -15.38 11.93
N ILE A 18 12.44 -14.51 10.93
CA ILE A 18 12.18 -13.08 11.06
C ILE A 18 10.68 -12.83 11.28
N VAL A 19 9.83 -13.47 10.48
CA VAL A 19 8.36 -13.35 10.64
C VAL A 19 7.92 -13.81 12.04
N GLN A 20 8.45 -14.94 12.51
CA GLN A 20 8.14 -15.45 13.85
C GLN A 20 8.65 -14.51 14.95
N LEU A 21 9.86 -13.97 14.81
CA LEU A 21 10.42 -12.99 15.74
C LEU A 21 9.54 -11.74 15.80
N ASN A 22 9.17 -11.18 14.64
CA ASN A 22 8.32 -9.99 14.55
C ASN A 22 6.94 -10.26 15.18
N GLN A 23 6.34 -11.41 14.91
CA GLN A 23 5.08 -11.83 15.53
C GLN A 23 5.19 -11.90 17.07
N MET A 24 6.29 -12.43 17.61
CA MET A 24 6.48 -12.53 19.06
C MET A 24 6.76 -11.18 19.71
N LYS A 25 7.58 -10.34 19.07
CA LYS A 25 8.19 -9.13 19.67
C LYS A 25 7.49 -7.81 19.35
N SER A 26 6.53 -7.80 18.42
CA SER A 26 5.80 -6.56 18.07
C SER A 26 4.58 -6.37 18.96
N ASP A 27 4.46 -5.21 19.61
CA ASP A 27 3.27 -4.85 20.38
C ASP A 27 2.06 -4.55 19.45
N VAL A 28 2.33 -4.03 18.25
CA VAL A 28 1.35 -3.83 17.17
C VAL A 28 1.74 -4.69 15.97
N ILE A 29 0.79 -5.47 15.46
CA ILE A 29 1.00 -6.33 14.29
C ILE A 29 0.83 -5.52 13.02
N THR A 30 1.84 -5.54 12.17
CA THR A 30 1.81 -4.89 10.85
C THR A 30 1.99 -5.92 9.74
N PHE A 31 1.31 -5.71 8.61
CA PHE A 31 1.35 -6.63 7.47
C PHE A 31 1.03 -5.90 6.16
N HIS A 32 1.46 -6.46 5.03
CA HIS A 32 1.17 -5.97 3.67
C HIS A 32 0.23 -6.96 2.98
N CYS A 33 -0.71 -6.48 2.17
CA CYS A 33 -1.59 -7.33 1.38
C CYS A 33 -2.08 -6.65 0.11
N TYR A 34 -1.42 -6.96 -1.01
CA TYR A 34 -1.70 -6.37 -2.31
C TYR A 34 -2.77 -7.11 -3.13
N GLU A 35 -3.20 -8.28 -2.69
CA GLU A 35 -4.14 -9.13 -3.43
C GLU A 35 -5.51 -9.12 -2.74
N GLY A 36 -6.54 -8.62 -3.44
CA GLY A 36 -7.86 -8.40 -2.83
C GLY A 36 -8.48 -9.67 -2.26
N PHE A 37 -8.32 -10.81 -2.95
CA PHE A 37 -8.85 -12.10 -2.50
C PHE A 37 -8.16 -12.66 -1.24
N LYS A 38 -6.97 -12.15 -0.87
CA LYS A 38 -6.23 -12.55 0.34
C LYS A 38 -6.50 -11.63 1.54
N LEU A 39 -7.04 -10.43 1.31
CA LEU A 39 -7.10 -9.39 2.34
C LEU A 39 -7.86 -9.84 3.60
N LYS A 40 -9.05 -10.40 3.42
CA LYS A 40 -9.89 -10.86 4.54
C LYS A 40 -9.23 -11.96 5.36
N SER A 41 -8.66 -12.97 4.68
CA SER A 41 -8.02 -14.10 5.36
C SER A 41 -6.72 -13.70 6.06
N ALA A 42 -5.97 -12.73 5.51
CA ALA A 42 -4.81 -12.14 6.17
C ALA A 42 -5.20 -11.40 7.45
N ILE A 43 -6.26 -10.57 7.41
CA ILE A 43 -6.80 -9.89 8.59
C ILE A 43 -7.20 -10.88 9.68
N GLU A 44 -8.01 -11.89 9.32
CA GLU A 44 -8.49 -12.90 10.26
C GLU A 44 -7.37 -13.73 10.89
N LYS A 45 -6.30 -14.01 10.12
CA LYS A 45 -5.08 -14.66 10.64
C LYS A 45 -4.41 -13.79 11.71
N HIS A 46 -4.20 -12.50 11.44
CA HIS A 46 -3.46 -11.61 12.34
C HIS A 46 -4.24 -11.21 13.59
N LEU A 47 -5.57 -11.08 13.49
CA LEU A 47 -6.41 -10.78 14.66
C LEU A 47 -6.36 -11.88 15.74
N LYS A 48 -6.04 -13.13 15.37
CA LYS A 48 -5.84 -14.24 16.33
C LYS A 48 -4.65 -14.03 17.27
N LEU A 49 -3.77 -13.08 16.97
CA LEU A 49 -2.62 -12.73 17.80
C LEU A 49 -2.99 -11.87 19.01
N ASN A 50 -4.26 -11.44 19.13
CA ASN A 50 -4.77 -10.63 20.25
C ASN A 50 -3.97 -9.34 20.50
N ARG A 51 -3.54 -8.70 19.41
CA ARG A 51 -2.81 -7.42 19.40
C ARG A 51 -3.43 -6.49 18.35
N PRO A 52 -3.29 -5.16 18.49
CA PRO A 52 -3.72 -4.23 17.46
C PRO A 52 -3.08 -4.57 16.11
N VAL A 53 -3.86 -4.47 15.03
CA VAL A 53 -3.42 -4.84 13.67
C VAL A 53 -3.53 -3.63 12.75
N ILE A 54 -2.50 -3.41 11.93
CA ILE A 54 -2.45 -2.35 10.93
C ILE A 54 -1.92 -2.92 9.60
N CYS A 55 -2.64 -2.72 8.50
CA CYS A 55 -2.13 -3.03 7.17
C CYS A 55 -1.35 -1.83 6.61
N THR A 56 -0.05 -1.94 6.50
CA THR A 56 0.81 -0.78 6.19
C THR A 56 0.98 -0.54 4.69
N GLU A 57 0.68 -1.55 3.87
CA GLU A 57 0.66 -1.46 2.40
C GLU A 57 -0.40 -2.41 1.85
N TYR A 58 -1.32 -1.93 0.99
CA TYR A 58 -2.39 -2.79 0.45
C TYR A 58 -2.83 -2.46 -0.98
N MET A 59 -2.77 -1.20 -1.39
CA MET A 59 -3.27 -0.77 -2.69
C MET A 59 -2.48 -1.41 -3.83
N ALA A 60 -3.16 -2.02 -4.79
CA ALA A 60 -2.59 -2.52 -6.04
C ALA A 60 -3.77 -2.76 -6.97
N ARG A 61 -4.18 -1.71 -7.69
CA ARG A 61 -5.47 -1.71 -8.42
C ARG A 61 -5.59 -2.85 -9.45
N GLU A 62 -4.47 -3.33 -10.00
CA GLU A 62 -4.43 -4.49 -10.91
C GLU A 62 -4.71 -5.83 -10.22
N PHE A 63 -4.47 -5.92 -8.90
CA PHE A 63 -4.61 -7.12 -8.08
C PHE A 63 -5.86 -7.10 -7.19
N GLY A 64 -6.77 -6.16 -7.46
CA GLY A 64 -8.11 -6.13 -6.86
C GLY A 64 -8.22 -5.41 -5.51
N THR A 65 -7.16 -4.79 -5.02
CA THR A 65 -7.25 -3.87 -3.88
C THR A 65 -7.41 -2.43 -4.36
N THR A 66 -8.55 -1.82 -4.04
CA THR A 66 -8.84 -0.39 -4.22
C THR A 66 -9.27 0.22 -2.88
N PHE A 67 -9.51 1.54 -2.82
CA PHE A 67 -10.04 2.14 -1.59
C PHE A 67 -11.47 1.65 -1.32
N GLU A 68 -12.31 1.62 -2.35
CA GLU A 68 -13.70 1.15 -2.32
C GLU A 68 -13.81 -0.30 -1.86
N PHE A 69 -12.87 -1.15 -2.28
CA PHE A 69 -12.83 -2.53 -1.85
C PHE A 69 -12.27 -2.67 -0.42
N SER A 70 -11.13 -2.04 -0.13
CA SER A 70 -10.33 -2.38 1.05
C SER A 70 -10.77 -1.62 2.31
N LEU A 71 -11.10 -0.33 2.20
CA LEU A 71 -11.42 0.50 3.37
C LEU A 71 -12.67 0.02 4.14
N PRO A 72 -13.78 -0.39 3.48
CA PRO A 72 -14.91 -0.98 4.20
C PRO A 72 -14.54 -2.25 4.97
N ILE A 73 -13.66 -3.10 4.40
CA ILE A 73 -13.19 -4.33 5.05
C ILE A 73 -12.38 -3.96 6.29
N PHE A 74 -11.39 -3.07 6.18
CA PHE A 74 -10.61 -2.62 7.33
C PHE A 74 -11.48 -2.02 8.44
N LYS A 75 -12.46 -1.17 8.07
CA LYS A 75 -13.41 -0.56 9.01
C LYS A 75 -14.25 -1.62 9.74
N ASN A 76 -14.79 -2.61 9.02
CA ASN A 76 -15.60 -3.69 9.61
C ASN A 76 -14.80 -4.54 10.61
N TYR A 77 -13.55 -4.86 10.29
CA TYR A 77 -12.67 -5.64 11.17
C TYR A 77 -11.93 -4.79 12.23
N ARG A 78 -12.12 -3.46 12.23
CA ARG A 78 -11.42 -2.50 13.10
C ARG A 78 -9.90 -2.60 13.01
N VAL A 79 -9.40 -2.76 11.79
CA VAL A 79 -7.97 -2.83 11.46
C VAL A 79 -7.54 -1.48 10.88
N GLY A 80 -6.41 -0.94 11.36
CA GLY A 80 -5.83 0.27 10.79
C GLY A 80 -5.26 0.00 9.39
N CYS A 81 -5.14 1.03 8.55
CA CYS A 81 -4.44 0.89 7.27
C CYS A 81 -3.75 2.19 6.86
N TYR A 82 -2.66 2.07 6.09
CA TYR A 82 -1.97 3.18 5.44
C TYR A 82 -1.82 2.89 3.95
N ASN A 83 -2.02 3.91 3.12
CA ASN A 83 -1.74 3.79 1.70
C ASN A 83 -0.23 3.96 1.45
N TRP A 84 0.35 3.05 0.68
CA TRP A 84 1.69 3.21 0.13
C TRP A 84 1.57 4.12 -1.10
N GLY A 85 2.37 5.18 -1.20
CA GLY A 85 2.20 6.17 -2.27
C GLY A 85 1.09 7.19 -1.99
N LEU A 86 1.19 8.35 -2.65
CA LEU A 86 0.24 9.46 -2.47
C LEU A 86 0.24 10.36 -3.71
N VAL A 87 1.42 10.82 -4.12
CA VAL A 87 1.60 11.75 -5.24
C VAL A 87 2.55 11.14 -6.26
N ALA A 88 2.15 11.10 -7.53
CA ALA A 88 3.00 10.71 -8.63
C ALA A 88 4.26 11.59 -8.64
N GLY A 89 5.43 10.97 -8.50
CA GLY A 89 6.67 11.71 -8.27
C GLY A 89 7.88 10.80 -8.20
N LYS A 90 8.78 11.08 -7.24
CA LYS A 90 10.09 10.41 -7.15
C LYS A 90 10.02 8.89 -6.99
N SER A 91 9.06 8.38 -6.21
CA SER A 91 8.88 6.94 -5.99
C SER A 91 8.25 6.23 -7.17
N GLN A 92 7.57 6.97 -8.07
CA GLN A 92 6.92 6.43 -9.26
C GLN A 92 5.96 5.28 -8.95
N THR A 93 5.27 5.38 -7.81
CA THR A 93 4.38 4.35 -7.26
C THR A 93 3.02 4.29 -7.97
N HIS A 94 2.76 5.19 -8.92
CA HIS A 94 1.64 5.10 -9.86
C HIS A 94 1.88 4.10 -10.99
N PHE A 95 3.11 3.65 -11.24
CA PHE A 95 3.38 2.59 -12.21
C PHE A 95 3.24 1.19 -11.60
N GLY A 96 2.59 0.28 -12.33
CA GLY A 96 2.46 -1.13 -11.94
C GLY A 96 3.79 -1.88 -12.02
N TRP A 97 3.92 -2.97 -11.26
CA TRP A 97 5.14 -3.77 -11.21
C TRP A 97 5.53 -4.39 -12.56
N SER A 98 4.58 -4.60 -13.48
CA SER A 98 4.83 -5.06 -14.85
C SER A 98 5.82 -4.18 -15.60
N THR A 99 5.84 -2.87 -15.31
CA THR A 99 6.74 -1.89 -15.93
C THR A 99 8.21 -2.11 -15.56
N ILE A 100 8.51 -2.85 -14.48
CA ILE A 100 9.88 -3.15 -14.04
C ILE A 100 10.68 -3.87 -15.13
N ALA A 101 10.03 -4.73 -15.92
CA ALA A 101 10.66 -5.44 -17.02
C ALA A 101 11.25 -4.49 -18.07
N ASP A 102 10.57 -3.37 -18.34
CA ASP A 102 10.98 -2.39 -19.33
C ASP A 102 11.96 -1.34 -18.80
N LEU A 103 12.07 -1.18 -17.47
CA LEU A 103 12.96 -0.18 -16.84
C LEU A 103 14.41 -0.30 -17.33
N GLN A 104 14.94 -1.51 -17.48
CA GLN A 104 16.31 -1.71 -17.94
C GLN A 104 16.50 -1.29 -19.40
N LYS A 105 15.50 -1.53 -20.25
CA LYS A 105 15.51 -1.12 -21.66
C LYS A 105 15.48 0.41 -21.77
N LEU A 106 14.61 1.06 -21.00
CA LEU A 106 14.50 2.52 -20.96
C LEU A 106 15.80 3.18 -20.48
N LYS A 107 16.40 2.64 -19.40
CA LYS A 107 17.69 3.11 -18.89
C LYS A 107 18.82 2.99 -19.91
N LYS A 108 18.96 1.83 -20.56
CA LYS A 108 19.98 1.63 -21.61
C LYS A 108 19.76 2.54 -22.82
N GLY A 109 18.50 2.83 -23.15
CA GLY A 109 18.12 3.77 -24.20
C GLY A 109 18.21 5.25 -23.82
N GLY A 110 18.69 5.59 -22.61
CA GLY A 110 18.81 6.98 -22.16
C GLY A 110 17.48 7.70 -21.97
N LYS A 111 16.38 6.97 -21.80
CA LYS A 111 15.02 7.51 -21.65
C LYS A 111 14.77 7.93 -20.20
N PHE A 112 15.37 9.06 -19.81
CA PHE A 112 15.17 9.68 -18.50
C PHE A 112 14.23 10.89 -18.61
N LEU A 113 13.45 11.13 -17.56
CA LEU A 113 12.72 12.37 -17.39
C LEU A 113 13.66 13.43 -16.77
N ASN A 114 13.60 14.65 -17.29
CA ASN A 114 14.25 15.82 -16.73
C ASN A 114 13.30 16.57 -15.80
N SER A 115 13.85 17.56 -15.09
CA SER A 115 13.02 18.45 -14.29
C SER A 115 12.05 19.23 -15.18
N GLY A 116 10.76 19.14 -14.87
CA GLY A 116 9.68 19.77 -15.64
C GLY A 116 9.07 18.89 -16.73
N ASP A 117 9.66 17.73 -17.04
CA ASP A 117 9.03 16.79 -17.97
C ASP A 117 7.74 16.22 -17.36
N PRO A 118 6.67 16.07 -18.16
CA PRO A 118 5.45 15.43 -17.68
C PRO A 118 5.74 13.98 -17.33
N ILE A 119 5.31 13.55 -16.15
CA ILE A 119 5.43 12.16 -15.74
C ILE A 119 4.41 11.35 -16.55
N PRO A 120 4.82 10.29 -17.28
CA PRO A 120 3.87 9.45 -18.00
C PRO A 120 2.85 8.82 -17.06
N GLU A 121 1.62 8.73 -17.52
CA GLU A 121 0.52 8.09 -16.79
C GLU A 121 0.18 6.75 -17.46
N PRO A 122 0.25 5.62 -16.73
CA PRO A 122 -0.30 4.37 -17.21
C PRO A 122 -1.84 4.45 -17.26
N GLU A 123 -2.46 3.60 -18.09
CA GLU A 123 -3.93 3.53 -18.20
C GLU A 123 -4.59 3.32 -16.82
N LYS A 124 -3.98 2.47 -15.99
CA LYS A 124 -4.38 2.25 -14.61
C LYS A 124 -3.23 2.59 -13.67
N TRP A 125 -3.47 3.54 -12.76
CA TRP A 125 -2.48 3.85 -11.73
C TRP A 125 -2.42 2.76 -10.67
N PHE A 126 -1.23 2.57 -10.11
CA PHE A 126 -0.98 1.49 -9.18
C PHE A 126 -1.28 1.86 -7.72
N HIS A 127 -0.49 2.73 -7.09
CA HIS A 127 -0.68 3.10 -5.67
C HIS A 127 -1.02 4.58 -5.41
N ASP A 128 -0.47 5.51 -6.20
CA ASP A 128 -0.64 6.94 -5.95
C ASP A 128 -2.09 7.41 -6.22
N ILE A 129 -2.42 8.60 -5.70
CA ILE A 129 -3.76 9.20 -5.69
C ILE A 129 -3.77 10.55 -6.41
N PHE A 130 -2.68 11.31 -6.34
CA PHE A 130 -2.59 12.67 -6.88
C PHE A 130 -1.49 12.81 -7.93
N ARG A 131 -1.71 13.67 -8.91
CA ARG A 131 -0.67 14.18 -9.81
C ARG A 131 0.21 15.20 -9.09
N VAL A 132 1.33 15.56 -9.71
CA VAL A 132 2.31 16.53 -9.17
C VAL A 132 1.67 17.88 -8.84
N ASP A 133 0.66 18.30 -9.61
CA ASP A 133 -0.07 19.55 -9.41
C ASP A 133 -1.17 19.48 -8.33
N GLY A 134 -1.35 18.30 -7.71
CA GLY A 134 -2.38 18.05 -6.69
C GLY A 134 -3.74 17.64 -7.25
N SER A 135 -3.92 17.59 -8.58
CA SER A 135 -5.14 17.04 -9.16
C SER A 135 -5.26 15.53 -8.88
N ALA A 136 -6.49 15.05 -8.68
CA ALA A 136 -6.73 13.64 -8.39
C ALA A 136 -6.56 12.79 -9.64
N TYR A 137 -5.95 11.61 -9.51
CA TYR A 137 -5.99 10.57 -10.55
C TYR A 137 -7.44 10.22 -10.89
N ASP A 138 -8.25 10.00 -9.84
CA ASP A 138 -9.67 9.71 -9.89
C ASP A 138 -10.40 10.53 -8.82
N ASP A 139 -11.27 11.45 -9.25
CA ASP A 139 -12.06 12.31 -8.35
C ASP A 139 -13.08 11.51 -7.51
N GLY A 140 -13.59 10.40 -8.05
CA GLY A 140 -14.50 9.49 -7.36
C GLY A 140 -13.82 8.80 -6.20
N GLU A 141 -12.58 8.35 -6.39
CA GLU A 141 -11.75 7.71 -5.36
C GLU A 141 -11.49 8.69 -4.19
N VAL A 142 -11.08 9.93 -4.50
CA VAL A 142 -10.86 10.97 -3.48
C VAL A 142 -12.16 11.32 -2.74
N SER A 143 -13.28 11.38 -3.45
CA SER A 143 -14.60 11.63 -2.86
C SER A 143 -15.01 10.49 -1.93
N PHE A 144 -14.78 9.24 -2.32
CA PHE A 144 -15.04 8.06 -1.50
C PHE A 144 -14.19 8.04 -0.24
N ILE A 145 -12.88 8.33 -0.34
CA ILE A 145 -11.97 8.42 0.82
C ILE A 145 -12.50 9.44 1.82
N LYS A 146 -12.80 10.66 1.36
CA LYS A 146 -13.36 11.73 2.23
C LYS A 146 -14.64 11.29 2.92
N MET A 147 -15.52 10.59 2.20
CA MET A 147 -16.79 10.09 2.75
C MET A 147 -16.55 9.04 3.84
N ILE A 148 -15.73 8.02 3.59
CA ILE A 148 -15.59 6.88 4.51
C ILE A 148 -14.77 7.22 5.76
N THR A 149 -13.87 8.20 5.67
CA THR A 149 -13.02 8.69 6.78
C THR A 149 -13.64 9.84 7.56
N LYS A 150 -14.79 10.37 7.14
CA LYS A 150 -15.48 11.42 7.89
C LYS A 150 -15.82 10.91 9.29
N GLN A 151 -15.36 11.60 10.33
CA GLN A 151 -15.75 11.29 11.71
C GLN A 151 -17.26 11.51 11.85
N THR A 152 -17.96 10.50 12.34
CA THR A 152 -19.35 10.60 12.81
C THR A 152 -19.39 11.05 14.25
#